data_AF-A0A7Y3NIT1-F1
#
_entry.id   AF-A0A7Y3NIT1-F1
#
_cell.length_a   1.000
_cell.length_b   1.000
_cell.length_c   1.000
_cell.angle_alpha   90.00
_cell.angle_beta   90.00
_cell.angle_gamma   90.00
#
_symmetry.space_group_name_H-M   'P 1'
#
loop_
_entity.id
_entity.type
_entity.pdbx_description
1 polymer ?
#
loop_
_entity_poly.entity_id
_entity_poly.type
_entity_poly.pdbx_seq_one_letter_code
_entity_poly.pdbx_strand_id
1 'polypeptide(L)'
;MTDNKKTLLELLRDGQLSSGQKLGLSPVPDSPQCYHVAGITPSIELVVKEDGLSLVASPEKGNFDFLWDCDIGIGHREGQGWYCEFCEDSPPVYYSTRRELLLNHTVIPFFPWVAEKLRFGNFLVFRRWGCGSFEAVILTEPAAEVARASEHFWKMEKIGTIVPE
;
A
#
# COMPACT_ATOMS: atom_id res chain seq x y z
N MET A 1 -13.03 1.17 29.71
CA MET A 1 -12.52 1.92 28.55
C MET A 1 -12.91 1.12 27.32
N THR A 2 -13.91 1.59 26.58
CA THR A 2 -14.45 0.88 25.42
C THR A 2 -13.39 0.85 24.33
N ASP A 3 -12.83 -0.33 24.13
CA ASP A 3 -11.98 -0.69 23.01
C ASP A 3 -12.81 -0.53 21.73
N ASN A 4 -12.80 0.70 21.18
CA ASN A 4 -13.33 1.01 19.86
C ASN A 4 -12.39 0.33 18.84
N LYS A 5 -12.48 -1.00 18.74
CA LYS A 5 -11.74 -1.84 17.80
C LYS A 5 -12.25 -1.59 16.39
N LYS A 6 -11.98 -0.40 15.87
CA LYS A 6 -11.99 -0.20 14.43
C LYS A 6 -10.88 -1.07 13.84
N THR A 7 -11.26 -1.97 12.95
CA THR A 7 -10.35 -2.72 12.08
C THR A 7 -9.49 -1.75 11.27
N LEU A 8 -8.34 -2.21 10.79
CA LEU A 8 -7.48 -1.38 9.93
C LEU A 8 -8.21 -0.95 8.65
N LEU A 9 -9.16 -1.75 8.17
CA LEU A 9 -10.06 -1.39 7.06
C LEU A 9 -10.94 -0.17 7.40
N GLU A 10 -11.47 -0.10 8.63
CA GLU A 10 -12.25 1.04 9.08
C GLU A 10 -11.38 2.29 9.27
N LEU A 11 -10.13 2.12 9.74
CA LEU A 11 -9.17 3.23 9.81
C LEU A 11 -8.78 3.73 8.43
N LEU A 12 -8.62 2.83 7.45
CA LEU A 12 -8.36 3.19 6.07
C LEU A 12 -9.52 4.00 5.49
N ARG A 13 -10.78 3.59 5.74
CA ARG A 13 -11.97 4.35 5.33
C ARG A 13 -12.03 5.72 5.99
N ASP A 14 -11.73 5.82 7.29
CA ASP A 14 -11.62 7.10 8.00
C ASP A 14 -10.52 7.99 7.37
N GLY A 15 -9.39 7.39 7.01
CA GLY A 15 -8.25 8.08 6.38
C GLY A 15 -8.55 8.61 4.97
N GLN A 16 -9.40 7.92 4.20
CA GLN A 16 -9.87 8.42 2.90
C GLN A 16 -10.68 9.72 3.06
N LEU A 17 -11.52 9.78 4.10
CA LEU A 17 -12.32 10.98 4.39
C LEU A 17 -11.44 12.15 4.82
N SER A 18 -10.41 11.91 5.63
CA SER A 18 -9.54 12.97 6.15
C SER A 18 -8.50 13.46 5.13
N SER A 19 -8.00 12.57 4.26
CA SER A 19 -7.04 12.91 3.21
C SER A 19 -7.69 13.53 1.97
N GLY A 20 -9.00 13.38 1.80
CA GLY A 20 -9.71 13.73 0.56
C GLY A 20 -9.42 12.76 -0.60
N GLN A 21 -8.66 11.68 -0.37
CA GLN A 21 -8.34 10.68 -1.38
C GLN A 21 -9.30 9.49 -1.26
N LYS A 22 -10.14 9.29 -2.27
CA LYS A 22 -11.02 8.12 -2.33
C LYS A 22 -10.35 7.00 -3.11
N LEU A 23 -10.19 5.85 -2.46
CA LEU A 23 -9.81 4.60 -3.12
C LEU A 23 -11.06 3.75 -3.24
N GLY A 24 -11.51 3.49 -4.47
CA GLY A 24 -12.64 2.58 -4.69
C GLY A 24 -12.20 1.15 -4.39
N LEU A 25 -12.43 0.66 -3.16
CA LEU A 25 -12.02 -0.69 -2.77
C LEU A 25 -13.10 -1.70 -3.13
N SER A 26 -12.76 -2.69 -3.95
CA SER A 26 -13.64 -3.82 -4.28
C SER A 26 -13.02 -5.12 -3.75
N PRO A 27 -13.73 -5.94 -2.94
CA PRO A 27 -13.18 -7.18 -2.41
C PRO A 27 -12.73 -8.14 -3.52
N VAL A 28 -11.59 -8.79 -3.33
CA VAL A 28 -11.16 -9.90 -4.19
C VAL A 28 -11.93 -11.17 -3.78
N PRO A 29 -12.54 -11.91 -4.72
CA PRO A 29 -13.20 -13.18 -4.40
C PRO A 29 -12.24 -14.14 -3.68
N ASP A 30 -12.76 -14.84 -2.67
CA ASP A 30 -12.02 -15.84 -1.88
C ASP A 30 -10.79 -15.32 -1.12
N SER A 31 -10.63 -13.99 -0.98
CA SER A 31 -9.54 -13.35 -0.24
C SER A 31 -10.04 -12.16 0.58
N PRO A 32 -10.57 -12.38 1.81
CA PRO A 32 -11.28 -11.35 2.59
C PRO A 32 -10.42 -10.15 3.03
N GLN A 33 -9.10 -10.30 2.99
CA GLN A 33 -8.12 -9.24 3.29
C GLN A 33 -7.65 -8.46 2.04
N CYS A 34 -8.00 -8.90 0.83
CA CYS A 34 -7.52 -8.31 -0.41
C CYS A 34 -8.61 -7.48 -1.10
N TYR A 35 -8.21 -6.33 -1.61
CA TYR A 35 -9.09 -5.38 -2.28
C TYR A 35 -8.45 -4.89 -3.58
N HIS A 36 -9.18 -4.96 -4.69
CA HIS A 36 -8.84 -4.21 -5.89
C HIS A 36 -9.03 -2.72 -5.63
N VAL A 37 -8.07 -1.91 -6.07
CA VAL A 37 -8.17 -0.46 -6.03
C VAL A 37 -8.69 0.04 -7.38
N ALA A 38 -9.96 0.43 -7.42
CA ALA A 38 -10.64 0.86 -8.63
C ALA A 38 -9.94 2.06 -9.28
N GLY A 39 -9.88 2.04 -10.61
CA GLY A 39 -9.33 3.14 -11.40
C GLY A 39 -7.81 3.16 -11.55
N ILE A 40 -7.07 2.20 -10.97
CA ILE A 40 -5.60 2.11 -11.06
C ILE A 40 -5.19 1.10 -12.14
N THR A 41 -5.07 -0.17 -11.78
CA THR A 41 -4.92 -1.31 -12.70
C THR A 41 -5.42 -2.56 -11.96
N PRO A 42 -6.06 -3.54 -12.64
CA PRO A 42 -6.42 -4.82 -12.02
C PRO A 42 -5.23 -5.57 -11.41
N SER A 43 -4.00 -5.26 -11.82
CA SER A 43 -2.79 -5.89 -11.29
C SER A 43 -2.30 -5.33 -9.96
N ILE A 44 -2.93 -4.29 -9.40
CA ILE A 44 -2.57 -3.77 -8.07
C ILE A 44 -3.69 -4.09 -7.08
N GLU A 45 -3.33 -4.73 -5.98
CA GLU A 45 -4.24 -5.10 -4.91
C GLU A 45 -3.73 -4.53 -3.58
N LEU A 46 -4.66 -4.04 -2.77
CA LEU A 46 -4.41 -3.64 -1.40
C LEU A 46 -4.72 -4.82 -0.47
N VAL A 47 -3.74 -5.21 0.32
CA VAL A 47 -3.86 -6.20 1.38
C VAL A 47 -3.96 -5.47 2.72
N VAL A 48 -5.06 -5.68 3.43
CA VAL A 48 -5.31 -5.09 4.75
C VAL A 48 -5.14 -6.18 5.81
N LYS A 49 -4.04 -6.11 6.57
CA LYS A 49 -3.73 -7.03 7.68
C LYS A 49 -4.23 -6.43 9.00
N GLU A 50 -4.12 -7.18 10.10
CA GLU A 50 -4.50 -6.66 11.43
C GLU A 50 -3.55 -5.56 11.93
N ASP A 51 -2.31 -5.62 11.47
CA ASP A 51 -1.13 -4.92 11.95
C ASP A 51 -0.32 -4.25 10.81
N GLY A 52 -0.88 -4.18 9.60
CA GLY A 52 -0.16 -3.60 8.48
C GLY A 52 -0.98 -3.45 7.19
N LEU A 53 -0.44 -2.66 6.28
CA LEU A 53 -0.97 -2.49 4.92
C LEU A 53 0.10 -2.86 3.91
N SER A 54 -0.30 -3.56 2.84
CA SER A 54 0.59 -3.83 1.71
C SER A 54 -0.12 -3.57 0.40
N LEU A 55 0.58 -2.98 -0.56
CA LEU A 55 0.19 -2.98 -1.96
C LEU A 55 1.01 -4.02 -2.70
N VAL A 56 0.31 -4.97 -3.32
CA VAL A 56 0.91 -6.03 -4.11
C VAL A 56 0.60 -5.84 -5.59
N ALA A 57 1.59 -6.11 -6.42
CA ALA A 57 1.45 -6.16 -7.87
C ALA A 57 1.40 -7.61 -8.35
N SER A 58 0.31 -8.04 -8.98
CA SER A 58 0.18 -9.36 -9.59
C SER A 58 -0.27 -9.27 -11.05
N PRO A 59 0.53 -9.76 -12.02
CA PRO A 59 0.21 -9.61 -13.42
C PRO A 59 -0.90 -10.57 -13.89
N GLU A 60 -1.04 -11.76 -13.28
CA GLU A 60 -1.94 -12.84 -13.73
C GLU A 60 -2.34 -13.82 -12.59
N LYS A 61 -2.56 -13.33 -11.36
CA LYS A 61 -2.94 -14.15 -10.17
C LYS A 61 -2.02 -15.36 -9.96
N GLY A 62 -0.82 -15.14 -9.41
CA GLY A 62 0.02 -16.28 -8.99
C GLY A 62 1.44 -15.90 -8.57
N ASN A 63 2.01 -14.87 -9.18
CA ASN A 63 3.22 -14.22 -8.71
C ASN A 63 2.86 -12.81 -8.26
N PHE A 64 3.35 -12.40 -7.10
CA PHE A 64 3.17 -11.04 -6.61
C PHE A 64 4.51 -10.48 -6.14
N ASP A 65 4.62 -9.16 -6.23
CA ASP A 65 5.70 -8.40 -5.62
C ASP A 65 5.11 -7.23 -4.81
N PHE A 66 5.80 -6.82 -3.75
CA PHE A 66 5.35 -5.74 -2.88
C PHE A 66 5.79 -4.40 -3.46
N LEU A 67 4.82 -3.58 -3.89
CA LEU A 67 5.07 -2.19 -4.27
C LEU A 67 5.26 -1.31 -3.03
N TRP A 68 4.51 -1.65 -1.97
CA TRP A 68 4.61 -1.01 -0.67
C TRP A 68 4.23 -2.04 0.38
N ASP A 69 4.99 -2.10 1.46
CA ASP A 69 4.73 -2.98 2.59
C ASP A 69 5.04 -2.24 3.88
N CYS A 70 4.04 -2.14 4.75
CA CYS A 70 4.15 -1.48 6.03
C CYS A 70 3.57 -2.40 7.11
N ASP A 71 4.42 -3.30 7.59
CA ASP A 71 4.16 -4.15 8.75
C ASP A 71 4.55 -3.44 10.04
N ILE A 72 3.78 -3.65 11.11
CA ILE A 72 4.04 -3.08 12.43
C ILE A 72 4.18 -4.21 13.46
N GLY A 73 5.32 -4.25 14.15
CA GLY A 73 5.45 -4.96 15.42
C GLY A 73 4.81 -4.12 16.52
N ILE A 74 3.68 -4.55 17.08
CA ILE A 74 2.94 -3.71 18.05
C ILE A 74 3.46 -3.96 19.46
N GLY A 75 4.27 -3.01 19.96
CA GLY A 75 4.75 -2.97 21.33
C GLY A 75 3.92 -2.05 22.22
N HIS A 76 3.94 -2.30 23.53
CA HIS A 76 3.38 -1.39 24.53
C HIS A 76 4.31 -1.29 25.74
N ARG A 77 4.59 -0.06 26.18
CA ARG A 77 5.39 0.21 27.36
C ARG A 77 4.60 1.03 28.36
N GLU A 78 4.52 0.51 29.58
CA GLU A 78 3.81 1.15 30.69
C GLU A 78 4.32 2.58 30.92
N GLY A 79 3.39 3.52 31.05
CA GLY A 79 3.70 4.95 31.23
C GLY A 79 4.20 5.68 29.97
N GLN A 80 4.48 5.00 28.86
CA GLN A 80 4.92 5.63 27.60
C GLN A 80 3.90 5.46 26.47
N GLY A 81 3.24 4.30 26.38
CA GLY A 81 2.19 4.02 25.40
C GLY A 81 2.57 2.94 24.38
N TRP A 82 1.89 2.96 23.24
CA TRP A 82 2.03 2.00 22.13
C TRP A 82 3.11 2.45 21.15
N TYR A 83 3.87 1.53 20.55
CA TYR A 83 4.93 1.87 19.60
C TYR A 83 5.14 0.76 18.57
N CYS A 84 5.86 1.07 17.48
CA CYS A 84 6.30 0.09 16.50
C CYS A 84 7.67 -0.49 16.90
N GLU A 85 7.75 -1.81 17.08
CA GLU A 85 8.97 -2.54 17.44
C GLU A 85 9.96 -2.67 16.26
N PHE A 86 9.48 -2.47 15.03
CA PHE A 86 10.31 -2.53 13.83
C PHE A 86 10.97 -1.19 13.48
N CYS A 87 10.54 -0.09 14.11
CA CYS A 87 11.18 1.21 13.92
C CYS A 87 12.48 1.29 14.70
N GLU A 88 13.54 1.77 14.05
CA GLU A 88 14.87 1.97 14.65
C GLU A 88 15.01 3.31 15.37
N ASP A 89 13.94 4.09 15.50
CA ASP A 89 13.95 5.42 16.15
C ASP A 89 14.41 5.34 17.60
N SER A 90 15.27 6.29 18.00
CA SER A 90 15.80 6.40 19.36
C SER A 90 15.65 7.83 19.90
N PRO A 91 14.74 8.10 20.86
CA PRO A 91 13.79 7.14 21.44
C PRO A 91 12.66 6.75 20.47
N PRO A 92 11.99 5.59 20.69
CA PRO A 92 10.85 5.20 19.89
C PRO A 92 9.73 6.25 19.93
N VAL A 93 8.97 6.35 18.84
CA VAL A 93 7.75 7.16 18.81
C VAL A 93 6.63 6.42 19.51
N TYR A 94 6.10 7.01 20.58
CA TYR A 94 4.99 6.47 21.36
C TYR A 94 3.66 7.14 21.01
N TYR A 95 2.60 6.33 21.00
CA TYR A 95 1.22 6.71 20.71
C TYR A 95 0.33 6.36 21.91
N SER A 96 -0.69 7.17 22.16
CA SER A 96 -1.53 7.02 23.35
C SER A 96 -2.41 5.77 23.27
N THR A 97 -2.75 5.35 22.04
CA THR A 97 -3.59 4.16 21.79
C THR A 97 -3.03 3.34 20.63
N ARG A 98 -3.33 2.02 20.61
CA ARG A 98 -3.07 1.14 19.47
C ARG A 98 -3.66 1.71 18.16
N ARG A 99 -4.82 2.35 18.26
CA ARG A 99 -5.47 3.01 17.11
C ARG A 99 -4.64 4.15 16.56
N GLU A 100 -4.13 5.03 17.43
CA GLU A 100 -3.26 6.14 17.00
C GLU A 100 -1.98 5.64 16.36
N LEU A 101 -1.39 4.56 16.89
CA LEU A 101 -0.25 3.89 16.27
C LEU A 101 -0.61 3.48 14.83
N LEU A 102 -1.63 2.63 14.64
CA LEU A 102 -2.02 2.14 13.31
C LEU A 102 -2.38 3.28 12.33
N LEU A 103 -3.09 4.31 12.82
CA LEU A 103 -3.52 5.43 12.00
C LEU A 103 -2.34 6.31 11.56
N ASN A 104 -1.52 6.78 12.51
CA ASN A 104 -0.48 7.76 12.21
C ASN A 104 0.78 7.14 11.62
N HIS A 105 1.09 5.89 11.98
CA HIS A 105 2.27 5.20 11.48
C HIS A 105 2.05 4.57 10.09
N THR A 106 0.85 4.03 9.84
CA THR A 106 0.61 3.24 8.61
C THR A 106 -0.40 3.89 7.69
N VAL A 107 -1.59 4.22 8.18
CA VAL A 107 -2.68 4.69 7.31
C VAL A 107 -2.43 6.11 6.77
N ILE A 108 -1.98 7.06 7.61
CA ILE A 108 -1.74 8.43 7.16
C ILE A 108 -0.58 8.50 6.15
N PRO A 109 0.57 7.84 6.37
CA PRO A 109 1.66 7.82 5.38
C PRO A 109 1.31 7.11 4.07
N PHE A 110 0.34 6.19 4.09
CA PHE A 110 -0.12 5.48 2.89
C PHE A 110 -0.61 6.43 1.79
N PHE A 111 -1.46 7.39 2.14
CA PHE A 111 -2.18 8.20 1.17
C PHE A 111 -1.24 9.09 0.32
N PRO A 112 -0.28 9.83 0.90
CA PRO A 112 0.71 10.55 0.11
C PRO A 112 1.50 9.63 -0.83
N TRP A 113 1.91 8.45 -0.35
CA TRP A 113 2.65 7.48 -1.17
C TRP A 113 1.80 7.03 -2.37
N VAL A 114 0.54 6.67 -2.13
CA VAL A 114 -0.41 6.24 -3.16
C VAL A 114 -0.66 7.33 -4.18
N ALA A 115 -0.89 8.57 -3.75
CA ALA A 115 -1.09 9.69 -4.66
C ALA A 115 0.16 10.06 -5.47
N GLU A 116 1.36 9.84 -4.92
CA GLU A 116 2.60 10.08 -5.66
C GLU A 116 2.87 8.97 -6.68
N LYS A 117 2.78 7.71 -6.24
CA LYS A 117 3.23 6.54 -7.01
C LYS A 117 2.16 6.00 -7.94
N LEU A 118 0.88 6.04 -7.57
CA LEU A 118 -0.22 5.49 -8.35
C LEU A 118 -1.02 6.55 -9.13
N ARG A 119 -0.36 7.65 -9.51
CA ARG A 119 -0.96 8.71 -10.32
C ARG A 119 -0.92 8.39 -11.82
N PHE A 120 -1.82 9.05 -12.55
CA PHE A 120 -1.84 9.02 -14.00
C PHE A 120 -0.49 9.46 -14.59
N GLY A 121 -0.05 8.74 -15.61
CA GLY A 121 1.22 8.97 -16.29
C GLY A 121 2.38 8.13 -15.76
N ASN A 122 2.24 7.53 -14.58
CA ASN A 122 3.18 6.50 -14.12
C ASN A 122 2.86 5.14 -14.75
N PHE A 123 3.84 4.24 -14.77
CA PHE A 123 3.71 2.90 -15.35
C PHE A 123 4.07 1.85 -14.32
N LEU A 124 3.23 0.80 -14.21
CA LEU A 124 3.57 -0.43 -13.51
C LEU A 124 4.30 -1.35 -14.48
N VAL A 125 5.48 -1.82 -14.09
CA VAL A 125 6.33 -2.64 -14.92
C VAL A 125 6.73 -3.90 -14.19
N PHE A 126 6.65 -5.04 -14.86
CA PHE A 126 7.12 -6.32 -14.36
C PHE A 126 8.39 -6.73 -15.10
N ARG A 127 9.49 -6.84 -14.35
CA ARG A 127 10.75 -7.38 -14.85
C ARG A 127 10.93 -8.83 -14.40
N ARG A 128 11.45 -9.66 -15.28
CA ARG A 128 11.80 -11.03 -14.93
C ARG A 128 13.14 -11.01 -14.20
N TRP A 129 13.15 -11.40 -12.94
CA TRP A 129 14.37 -11.72 -12.23
C TRP A 129 14.69 -13.21 -12.48
N GLY A 130 15.96 -13.61 -12.39
CA GLY A 130 16.38 -15.00 -12.65
C GLY A 130 15.51 -16.06 -11.95
N CYS A 131 15.52 -17.29 -12.49
CA CYS A 131 14.78 -18.45 -11.97
C CYS A 131 13.24 -18.35 -11.99
N GLY A 132 12.66 -17.40 -12.71
CA GLY A 132 11.19 -17.30 -12.87
C GLY A 132 10.49 -16.42 -11.83
N SER A 133 11.26 -15.71 -11.01
CA SER A 133 10.74 -14.65 -10.15
C SER A 133 10.48 -13.37 -10.94
N PHE A 134 9.61 -12.52 -10.41
CA PHE A 134 9.26 -11.23 -10.99
C PHE A 134 9.48 -10.14 -9.97
N GLU A 135 9.85 -8.97 -10.45
CA GLU A 135 9.84 -7.74 -9.65
C GLU A 135 8.95 -6.72 -10.34
N ALA A 136 8.16 -6.01 -9.54
CA ALA A 136 7.28 -4.96 -9.96
C ALA A 136 7.85 -3.60 -9.57
N VAL A 137 7.98 -2.71 -10.56
CA VAL A 137 8.52 -1.37 -10.37
C VAL A 137 7.55 -0.35 -10.94
N ILE A 138 7.41 0.77 -10.24
CA ILE A 138 6.69 1.94 -10.74
C ILE A 138 7.68 2.89 -11.38
N LEU A 139 7.56 3.09 -12.69
CA LEU A 139 8.36 4.08 -13.42
C LEU A 139 7.65 5.42 -13.46
N THR A 140 8.42 6.47 -13.18
CA THR A 140 7.99 7.87 -13.13
C THR A 140 8.66 8.68 -14.24
N GLU A 141 8.65 8.16 -15.46
CA GLU A 141 9.40 8.72 -16.59
C GLU A 141 8.52 9.04 -17.80
N PRO A 142 8.97 9.93 -18.71
CA PRO A 142 8.28 10.15 -19.98
C PRO A 142 8.19 8.86 -20.78
N ALA A 143 7.12 8.72 -21.56
CA ALA A 143 6.83 7.51 -22.34
C ALA A 143 7.99 7.00 -23.23
N ALA A 144 8.94 7.86 -23.61
CA ALA A 144 10.10 7.50 -24.44
C ALA A 144 11.20 6.74 -23.69
N GLU A 145 11.36 6.96 -22.38
CA GLU A 145 12.30 6.20 -21.55
C GLU A 145 11.68 4.87 -21.13
N VAL A 146 10.39 4.89 -20.83
CA VAL A 146 9.56 3.71 -20.61
C VAL A 146 9.56 2.79 -21.84
N ALA A 147 9.45 3.33 -23.06
CA ALA A 147 9.52 2.55 -24.29
C ALA A 147 10.89 1.87 -24.49
N ARG A 148 11.99 2.56 -24.20
CA ARG A 148 13.34 1.95 -24.24
C ARG A 148 13.49 0.86 -23.18
N ALA A 149 12.96 1.11 -21.99
CA ALA A 149 13.04 0.15 -20.91
C ALA A 149 12.14 -1.09 -21.16
N SER A 150 11.05 -0.95 -21.94
CA SER A 150 10.16 -2.07 -22.29
C SER A 150 10.83 -3.24 -23.02
N GLU A 151 11.97 -3.02 -23.69
CA GLU A 151 12.78 -4.10 -24.28
C GLU A 151 13.39 -5.04 -23.22
N HIS A 152 13.48 -4.58 -21.97
CA HIS A 152 14.00 -5.33 -20.83
C HIS A 152 12.92 -5.83 -19.88
N PHE A 153 11.65 -5.56 -20.18
CA PHE A 153 10.53 -5.88 -19.31
C PHE A 153 9.58 -6.88 -19.96
N TRP A 154 8.98 -7.72 -19.13
CA TRP A 154 8.07 -8.75 -19.61
C TRP A 154 6.65 -8.21 -19.76
N LYS A 155 6.22 -7.30 -18.88
CA LYS A 155 4.89 -6.69 -18.93
C LYS A 155 4.95 -5.25 -18.43
N MET A 156 4.13 -4.40 -19.04
CA MET A 156 4.00 -3.00 -18.67
C MET A 156 2.55 -2.57 -18.78
N GLU A 157 2.08 -1.85 -17.78
CA GLU A 157 0.72 -1.35 -17.68
C GLU A 157 0.73 0.13 -17.29
N LYS A 158 -0.18 0.90 -17.89
CA LYS A 158 -0.40 2.28 -17.46
C LYS A 158 -1.14 2.28 -16.15
N ILE A 159 -0.67 3.06 -15.20
CA ILE A 159 -1.42 3.33 -13.99
C ILE A 159 -2.51 4.34 -14.33
N GLY A 160 -3.75 3.99 -13.98
CA GLY A 160 -4.89 4.87 -14.13
C GLY A 160 -4.88 6.02 -13.12
N THR A 161 -6.02 6.67 -12.94
CA THR A 161 -6.13 7.89 -12.14
C THR A 161 -6.81 7.56 -10.82
N ILE A 162 -6.16 7.85 -9.71
CA ILE A 162 -6.86 8.10 -8.45
C ILE A 162 -7.50 9.47 -8.64
N VAL A 163 -8.80 9.50 -8.94
CA VAL A 163 -9.52 10.75 -9.17
C VAL A 163 -9.64 11.45 -7.81
N PRO A 164 -9.07 12.65 -7.62
CA PRO A 164 -9.53 13.52 -6.55
C PRO A 164 -10.93 13.98 -6.96
N GLU A 165 -11.96 13.57 -6.23
CA GLU A 165 -13.29 14.20 -6.36
C GLU A 165 -13.26 15.62 -5.80
#